data_AF-A0A5Q0EG99-F1
#
_entry.id   AF-A0A5Q0EG99-F1
#
_cell.length_a   1.000
_cell.length_b   1.000
_cell.length_c   1.000
_cell.angle_alpha   90.00
_cell.angle_beta   90.00
_cell.angle_gamma   90.00
#
_symmetry.space_group_name_H-M   'P 1'
#
loop_
_entity.id
_entity.type
_entity.pdbx_description
1 polymer ?
#
loop_
_entity_poly.entity_id
_entity_poly.type
_entity_poly.pdbx_seq_one_letter_code
_entity_poly.pdbx_strand_id
1 'polypeptide(L)'
;MQQSIQFETVINEHIARDIPEIAPLLGHRVQLIALDMGQPNAPVQSKKLTFEEYLATRPKWPKDRPPITLEEMEEAIVKGALDSAKS
;
A
#
# COMPACT_ATOMS: atom_id res chain seq x y z
N MET A 1 8.70 16.77 14.74
CA MET A 1 7.65 17.59 15.38
C MET A 1 6.32 16.93 15.02
N GLN A 2 5.56 16.43 15.99
CA GLN A 2 4.24 15.85 15.72
C GLN A 2 3.31 16.98 15.31
N GLN A 3 2.94 17.01 14.03
CA GLN A 3 1.87 17.88 13.56
C GLN A 3 0.56 17.17 13.90
N SER A 4 -0.29 17.84 14.66
CA SER A 4 -1.65 17.37 14.91
C SER A 4 -2.60 18.22 14.09
N ILE A 5 -3.55 17.57 13.43
CA ILE A 5 -4.65 18.26 12.77
C ILE A 5 -5.83 18.18 13.73
N GLN A 6 -6.31 19.34 14.16
CA GLN A 6 -7.47 19.46 15.04
C GLN A 6 -8.65 19.97 14.23
N PHE A 7 -9.79 19.26 14.30
CA PHE A 7 -11.03 19.74 13.71
C PHE A 7 -12.21 19.36 14.58
N GLU A 8 -13.22 20.22 14.55
CA GLU A 8 -14.46 20.07 15.31
C GLU A 8 -15.56 19.57 14.36
N THR A 9 -16.26 18.51 14.75
CA THR A 9 -17.33 17.94 13.94
C THR A 9 -18.45 17.36 14.81
N VAL A 10 -19.60 17.11 14.19
CA VAL A 10 -20.71 16.37 14.80
C VAL A 10 -20.65 14.94 14.29
N ILE A 11 -20.67 13.96 15.19
CA ILE A 11 -20.71 12.55 14.79
C ILE A 11 -22.06 12.25 14.16
N ASN A 12 -22.04 11.87 12.89
CA ASN A 12 -23.22 11.44 12.15
C ASN A 12 -23.23 9.91 11.98
N GLU A 13 -24.32 9.38 11.43
CA GLU A 13 -24.50 7.92 11.27
C GLU A 13 -23.43 7.27 10.37
N HIS A 14 -22.91 8.01 9.39
CA HIS A 14 -21.86 7.51 8.51
C HIS A 14 -20.54 7.31 9.28
N ILE A 15 -20.15 8.30 10.08
CA ILE A 15 -18.95 8.25 10.90
C ILE A 15 -19.05 7.16 11.99
N ALA A 16 -20.21 7.03 12.63
CA ALA A 16 -20.47 6.00 13.62
C ALA A 16 -20.46 4.57 13.03
N ARG A 17 -20.76 4.42 11.74
CA ARG A 17 -20.67 3.14 11.02
C ARG A 17 -19.22 2.78 10.71
N ASP A 18 -18.42 3.76 10.29
CA ASP A 18 -17.04 3.54 9.87
C ASP A 18 -16.09 3.35 11.07
N ILE A 19 -16.44 3.93 12.22
CA ILE A 19 -15.71 3.78 13.49
C ILE A 19 -16.74 3.41 14.58
N PRO A 20 -17.00 2.11 14.81
CA PRO A 20 -18.02 1.67 15.77
C PRO A 20 -17.77 2.12 17.21
N GLU A 21 -16.52 2.35 17.60
CA GLU A 21 -16.11 2.76 18.94
C GLU A 21 -16.61 4.16 19.32
N ILE A 22 -16.87 5.02 18.33
CA ILE A 22 -17.40 6.37 18.53
C ILE A 22 -18.92 6.45 18.33
N ALA A 23 -19.59 5.32 18.04
CA ALA A 23 -21.05 5.27 17.94
C ALA A 23 -21.80 5.81 19.18
N PRO A 24 -21.31 5.64 20.43
CA PRO A 24 -21.94 6.26 21.60
C PRO A 24 -21.98 7.80 21.57
N LEU A 25 -21.19 8.44 20.69
CA LEU A 25 -21.11 9.89 20.53
C LEU A 25 -21.99 10.42 19.39
N LEU A 26 -22.87 9.59 18.81
CA LEU A 26 -23.78 9.99 17.74
C LEU A 26 -24.61 11.23 18.13
N GLY A 27 -24.61 12.25 17.27
CA GLY A 27 -25.32 13.51 17.50
C GLY A 27 -24.59 14.48 18.45
N HIS A 28 -23.46 14.09 19.04
CA HIS A 28 -22.64 14.97 19.86
C HIS A 28 -21.58 15.70 19.02
N ARG A 29 -21.27 16.93 19.45
CA ARG A 29 -20.18 17.74 18.94
C ARG A 29 -18.88 17.31 19.62
N VAL A 30 -17.89 16.90 18.83
CA VAL A 30 -16.62 16.35 19.32
C VAL A 30 -15.44 17.05 18.65
N GLN A 31 -14.32 17.09 19.37
CA GLN A 31 -13.03 17.52 18.84
C GLN A 31 -12.24 16.29 18.42
N LEU A 32 -11.91 16.18 17.14
CA LEU A 32 -11.05 15.12 16.61
C LEU A 32 -9.62 15.65 16.49
N ILE A 33 -8.69 14.91 17.08
CA ILE A 33 -7.26 15.19 17.01
C ILE A 33 -6.63 14.05 16.22
N ALA A 34 -6.31 14.32 14.95
CA ALA A 34 -5.52 13.40 14.15
C ALA A 34 -4.05 13.62 14.52
N LEU A 35 -3.44 12.59 15.11
CA LEU A 35 -2.00 12.54 15.35
C LEU A 35 -1.35 11.92 14.12
N ASP A 36 -0.44 12.66 13.47
CA ASP A 36 0.41 12.08 12.44
C ASP A 36 1.36 11.06 13.10
N MET A 37 1.03 9.77 12.94
CA MET A 37 1.92 8.66 13.31
C MET A 37 2.99 8.38 12.25
N GLY A 38 3.00 9.14 11.15
CA GLY A 38 4.07 9.12 10.18
C GLY A 38 5.36 9.56 10.84
N GLN A 39 6.39 8.70 10.81
CA GLN A 39 7.75 9.22 10.74
C GLN A 39 7.91 9.77 9.32
N PRO A 40 7.96 11.10 9.11
CA PRO A 40 8.09 11.67 7.77
C PRO A 40 9.44 11.32 7.13
N ASN A 41 10.37 10.81 7.95
CA ASN A 41 11.71 10.35 7.62
C ASN A 41 12.06 9.09 8.41
N ALA A 42 11.18 8.09 8.50
CA ALA A 42 11.74 6.76 8.67
C ALA A 42 12.63 6.57 7.45
N PRO A 43 13.97 6.44 7.56
CA PRO A 43 14.68 5.87 6.44
C PRO A 43 13.93 4.57 6.19
N VAL A 44 13.38 4.39 4.99
CA VAL A 44 13.15 3.05 4.50
C VAL A 44 14.49 2.40 4.77
N GLN A 45 14.57 1.54 5.79
CA GLN A 45 15.73 0.70 5.96
C GLN A 45 15.65 -0.16 4.72
N SER A 46 16.22 0.34 3.63
CA SER A 46 16.66 -0.48 2.52
C SER A 46 17.72 -1.32 3.17
N LYS A 47 17.28 -2.41 3.82
CA LYS A 47 18.15 -3.46 4.29
C LYS A 47 18.98 -3.76 3.06
N LYS A 48 20.27 -3.40 3.11
CA LYS A 48 21.17 -3.67 2.00
C LYS A 48 21.27 -5.19 1.96
N LEU A 49 20.46 -5.80 1.10
CA LEU A 49 20.46 -7.24 0.93
C LEU A 49 21.84 -7.62 0.41
N THR A 50 22.42 -8.66 0.97
CA THR A 50 23.55 -9.32 0.30
C THR A 50 23.08 -9.86 -1.05
N PHE A 51 24.02 -10.18 -1.94
CA PHE A 51 23.68 -10.80 -3.22
C PHE A 51 22.84 -12.07 -3.03
N GLU A 52 23.18 -12.89 -2.04
CA GLU A 52 22.44 -14.12 -1.72
C GLU A 52 21.03 -13.82 -1.20
N GLU A 53 20.88 -12.84 -0.31
CA GLU A 53 19.57 -12.41 0.19
C GLU A 53 18.68 -11.87 -0.94
N TYR A 54 19.27 -11.15 -1.91
CA TYR A 54 18.56 -10.69 -3.10
C TYR A 54 18.15 -11.83 -4.03
N LEU A 55 18.98 -12.88 -4.18
CA LEU A 55 18.59 -14.07 -4.93
C LEU A 55 17.44 -14.82 -4.25
N ALA A 56 17.42 -14.86 -2.92
CA ALA A 56 16.38 -15.52 -2.15
C ALA A 56 15.00 -14.83 -2.27
N THR A 57 14.95 -13.53 -2.57
CA THR A 57 13.70 -12.80 -2.77
C THR A 57 13.14 -12.91 -4.19
N ARG A 58 13.85 -13.56 -5.12
CA ARG A 58 13.37 -13.72 -6.49
C ARG A 58 12.03 -14.46 -6.51
N PRO A 59 11.01 -13.95 -7.23
CA PRO A 59 9.77 -14.67 -7.45
C PRO A 59 10.06 -16.05 -8.03
N LYS A 60 9.55 -17.10 -7.37
CA LYS A 60 9.65 -18.47 -7.87
C LYS A 60 8.56 -18.71 -8.89
N TRP A 61 8.84 -19.58 -9.86
CA TRP A 61 7.80 -20.06 -10.76
C TRP A 61 6.68 -20.73 -9.94
N PRO A 62 5.40 -20.38 -10.15
CA PRO A 62 4.30 -21.02 -9.45
C PRO A 62 4.29 -22.53 -9.75
N LYS A 63 4.09 -23.36 -8.73
CA LYS A 63 4.13 -24.83 -8.86
C LYS A 63 3.09 -25.37 -9.83
N ASP A 64 1.94 -24.70 -9.90
CA ASP A 64 0.78 -25.12 -10.69
C ASP A 64 0.78 -24.50 -12.11
N ARG A 65 1.82 -23.73 -12.46
CA ARG A 65 1.92 -23.09 -13.78
C ARG A 65 2.80 -23.94 -14.71
N PRO A 66 2.32 -24.32 -15.91
CA PRO A 66 3.15 -25.04 -16.87
C PRO A 66 4.38 -24.21 -17.27
N PRO A 67 5.48 -24.85 -17.70
CA PRO A 67 6.60 -24.14 -18.30
C PRO A 67 6.13 -23.31 -19.50
N ILE A 68 6.68 -22.11 -19.65
CA ILE A 68 6.43 -21.29 -20.84
C ILE A 68 7.15 -21.87 -22.05
N THR A 69 6.48 -21.80 -23.19
CA THR A 69 7.05 -22.11 -24.49
C THR A 69 7.90 -20.93 -24.99
N LEU A 70 8.74 -21.21 -26.00
CA LEU A 70 9.55 -20.17 -26.65
C LEU A 70 8.66 -19.11 -27.32
N GLU A 71 7.58 -19.54 -27.98
CA GLU A 71 6.63 -18.67 -28.66
C GLU A 71 5.94 -17.70 -27.69
N GLU A 72 5.44 -18.20 -26.55
CA GLU A 72 4.86 -17.34 -25.50
C GLU A 72 5.86 -16.33 -24.93
N MET A 73 7.15 -16.70 -24.87
CA MET A 73 8.20 -15.79 -24.42
C MET A 73 8.45 -14.68 -25.46
N GLU A 74 8.51 -15.03 -26.74
CA GLU A 74 8.68 -14.07 -27.84
C GLU A 74 7.53 -13.07 -27.90
N GLU A 75 6.29 -13.55 -27.78
CA GLU A 75 5.10 -12.68 -27.73
C GLU A 75 5.12 -11.73 -26.53
N ALA A 76 5.52 -12.22 -25.35
CA ALA A 76 5.62 -11.39 -24.15
C ALA A 76 6.67 -10.28 -24.28
N ILE A 77 7.81 -10.56 -24.93
CA ILE A 77 8.85 -9.55 -25.21
C ILE A 77 8.31 -8.47 -26.16
N VAL A 78 7.68 -8.87 -27.26
CA VAL A 78 7.11 -7.94 -28.25
C VAL A 78 6.04 -7.05 -27.60
N LYS A 79 5.14 -7.66 -26.81
CA LYS A 79 4.09 -6.92 -26.10
C LYS A 79 4.67 -5.89 -25.11
N GLY A 80 5.64 -6.29 -24.29
CA GLY A 80 6.27 -5.38 -23.33
C GLY A 80 6.99 -4.20 -24.01
N ALA A 81 7.63 -4.43 -25.15
CA ALA A 81 8.28 -3.39 -25.94
C ALA A 81 7.26 -2.38 -26.52
N LEU A 82 6.12 -2.87 -27.01
CA LEU A 82 5.05 -2.05 -27.57
C LEU A 82 4.34 -1.20 -26.51
N ASP A 83 4.14 -1.74 -25.31
CA ASP A 83 3.51 -1.01 -24.20
C ASP A 83 4.44 0.09 -23.64
N SER A 84 5.75 -0.14 -23.66
CA SER A 84 6.77 0.85 -23.24
C SER A 84 6.92 2.02 -24.22
N ALA A 85 6.62 1.81 -25.50
CA ALA A 85 6.70 2.84 -26.54
C ALA A 85 5.47 3.76 -26.61
N LYS A 86 4.40 3.46 -25.86
CA LYS A 86 3.17 4.27 -25.78
C LYS A 86 3.07 5.14 -24.53
N SER A 87 4.05 5.06 -23.63
CA SER A 87 4.17 5.90 -22.42
C SER A 87 5.16 7.04 -22.63
#